data_AF-A0A964V8Y9-F1
#
_entry.id   AF-A0A964V8Y9-F1
#
_cell.length_a   1.000
_cell.length_b   1.000
_cell.length_c   1.000
_cell.angle_alpha   90.00
_cell.angle_beta   90.00
_cell.angle_gamma   90.00
#
_symmetry.space_group_name_H-M   'P 1'
#
loop_
_entity.id
_entity.type
_entity.pdbx_description
1 polymer ?
#
loop_
_entity_poly.entity_id
_entity_poly.type
_entity_poly.pdbx_seq_one_letter_code
_entity_poly.pdbx_strand_id
1 'polypeptide(L)'
;MVNLSFAQWAIETLLMYGLILAALPWVTALFSSPKEPGVKGPSWIPWLAGIAAGGALFPVVFHIFVQEAASIEITGRVYAALLQVQILLDGFLAFFLIVLKIWPKGGAVAQAAFREGIRQPMFWLLSSLASFALIVSPFVPYFTFGEDLIMVKELGYDTIMLAAVVFGTLAASMFVSEEIEGRTAVTLMSKPVSRRQFLLGKFLGIVVAAFLLASLLFCLFEGVLLYKHWLDRLDPVPQPEWLTSLLAGGSLPLEVKDLFRGIGFWCQHTIESLPGLVFSFCQVMVLVAISVSLATRMPMVVNLSSVLVIYFLAHLTPVLVAIGEKGMADNPDSPVSKLLSFTAQVFDTILPGLEFFRVGPALVADAQLPLVPYLIYILSVAFYGMIYTSVALLFGLVLFEDRDLA
;
A
#
# COMPACT_ATOMS: atom_id res chain seq x y z
N MET A 1 -40.98 23.58 -3.48
CA MET A 1 -41.05 22.38 -2.61
C MET A 1 -40.20 21.32 -3.27
N VAL A 2 -39.08 20.99 -2.65
CA VAL A 2 -38.09 20.03 -3.16
C VAL A 2 -38.72 18.64 -3.04
N ASN A 3 -39.04 18.00 -4.18
CA ASN A 3 -39.47 16.61 -4.19
C ASN A 3 -38.23 15.74 -3.96
N LEU A 4 -37.89 15.53 -2.68
CA LEU A 4 -37.07 14.41 -2.28
C LEU A 4 -37.75 13.15 -2.79
N SER A 5 -37.14 12.45 -3.73
CA SER A 5 -37.40 11.02 -3.89
C SER A 5 -37.08 10.40 -2.53
N PHE A 6 -38.12 10.03 -1.76
CA PHE A 6 -37.96 9.43 -0.44
C PHE A 6 -36.99 8.23 -0.49
N ALA A 7 -36.96 7.53 -1.63
CA ALA A 7 -36.03 6.45 -1.91
C ALA A 7 -34.56 6.91 -1.92
N GLN A 8 -34.22 8.02 -2.59
CA GLN A 8 -32.85 8.55 -2.61
C GLN A 8 -32.39 8.94 -1.21
N TRP A 9 -33.20 9.73 -0.49
CA TRP A 9 -32.88 10.15 0.88
C TRP A 9 -32.68 8.94 1.80
N ALA A 10 -33.56 7.94 1.74
CA ALA A 10 -33.46 6.74 2.55
C ALA A 10 -32.16 5.96 2.26
N ILE A 11 -31.72 5.92 1.00
CA ILE A 11 -30.53 5.16 0.60
C ILE A 11 -29.23 5.87 0.99
N GLU A 12 -29.12 7.18 0.76
CA GLU A 12 -27.95 7.96 1.23
C GLU A 12 -27.81 7.87 2.75
N THR A 13 -28.94 7.92 3.45
CA THR A 13 -29.00 7.72 4.90
C THR A 13 -28.55 6.31 5.30
N LEU A 14 -29.02 5.26 4.59
CA LEU A 14 -28.59 3.88 4.81
C LEU A 14 -27.09 3.68 4.55
N LEU A 15 -26.54 4.28 3.49
CA LEU A 15 -25.11 4.21 3.17
C LEU A 15 -24.26 4.85 4.27
N MET A 16 -24.67 6.01 4.77
CA MET A 16 -24.00 6.68 5.91
C MET A 16 -24.06 5.81 7.16
N TYR A 17 -25.23 5.23 7.49
CA TYR A 17 -25.32 4.27 8.59
C TYR A 17 -24.46 3.02 8.35
N GLY A 18 -24.34 2.55 7.11
CA GLY A 18 -23.42 1.47 6.73
C GLY A 18 -21.96 1.82 7.04
N LEU A 19 -21.53 3.05 6.72
CA LEU A 19 -20.19 3.54 7.05
C LEU A 19 -19.95 3.59 8.56
N ILE A 20 -20.96 4.06 9.32
CA ILE A 20 -20.91 4.14 10.79
C ILE A 20 -20.83 2.74 11.42
N LEU A 21 -21.60 1.77 10.89
CA LEU A 21 -21.56 0.38 11.34
C LEU A 21 -20.22 -0.27 11.02
N ALA A 22 -19.69 -0.04 9.82
CA ALA A 22 -18.35 -0.50 9.43
C ALA A 22 -17.26 0.10 10.34
N ALA A 23 -17.46 1.31 10.86
CA ALA A 23 -16.55 1.97 11.79
C ALA A 23 -16.56 1.43 13.23
N LEU A 24 -17.50 0.56 13.61
CA LEU A 24 -17.59 0.05 14.98
C LEU A 24 -16.33 -0.70 15.48
N PRO A 25 -15.63 -1.53 14.70
CA PRO A 25 -14.45 -2.27 15.18
C PRO A 25 -13.35 -1.35 15.71
N TRP A 26 -12.97 -0.30 14.98
CA TRP A 26 -11.92 0.62 15.46
C TRP A 26 -12.40 1.50 16.61
N VAL A 27 -13.67 1.90 16.64
CA VAL A 27 -14.26 2.59 17.81
C VAL A 27 -14.11 1.70 19.05
N THR A 28 -14.52 0.44 18.98
CA THR A 28 -14.38 -0.47 20.13
C THR A 28 -12.93 -0.67 20.55
N ALA A 29 -11.99 -0.77 19.59
CA ALA A 29 -10.56 -0.91 19.87
C ALA A 29 -9.94 0.35 20.52
N LEU A 30 -10.37 1.54 20.11
CA LEU A 30 -9.92 2.81 20.68
C LEU A 30 -10.36 2.94 22.15
N PHE A 31 -11.57 2.48 22.47
CA PHE A 31 -12.17 2.60 23.80
C PHE A 31 -11.91 1.40 24.74
N SER A 32 -11.32 0.31 24.24
CA SER A 32 -11.00 -0.90 25.03
C SER A 32 -9.60 -0.91 25.67
N SER A 33 -8.85 0.21 25.64
CA SER A 33 -7.50 0.28 26.20
C SER A 33 -7.46 -0.13 27.71
N PRO A 34 -6.43 -0.87 28.18
CA PRO A 34 -6.36 -1.34 29.56
C PRO A 34 -6.47 -0.17 30.55
N LYS A 35 -7.48 -0.22 31.42
CA LYS A 35 -7.80 0.86 32.35
C LYS A 35 -6.95 0.76 33.61
N GLU A 36 -6.42 1.89 34.07
CA GLU A 36 -6.00 2.03 35.47
C GLU A 36 -7.23 1.91 36.39
N PRO A 37 -7.13 1.17 37.51
CA PRO A 37 -8.25 1.03 38.43
C PRO A 37 -8.61 2.41 39.03
N GLY A 38 -9.82 2.89 38.74
CA GLY A 38 -10.39 4.11 39.32
C GLY A 38 -10.71 5.24 38.33
N VAL A 39 -10.22 5.20 37.09
CA VAL A 39 -10.52 6.22 36.08
C VAL A 39 -11.73 5.79 35.23
N LYS A 40 -12.84 6.54 35.31
CA LYS A 40 -13.97 6.38 34.36
C LYS A 40 -13.49 6.81 32.98
N GLY A 41 -13.21 5.84 32.12
CA GLY A 41 -12.82 6.09 30.74
C GLY A 41 -13.89 6.89 29.96
N PRO A 42 -13.50 7.56 28.87
CA PRO A 42 -14.43 8.34 28.05
C PRO A 42 -15.58 7.45 27.58
N SER A 43 -16.82 7.93 27.74
CA SER A 43 -18.00 7.23 27.25
C SER A 43 -18.03 7.29 25.71
N TRP A 44 -18.26 6.14 25.07
CA TRP A 44 -18.42 6.02 23.62
C TRP A 44 -19.82 6.47 23.15
N ILE A 45 -20.77 6.57 24.09
CA ILE A 45 -22.18 6.95 23.84
C ILE A 45 -22.34 8.37 23.24
N PRO A 46 -21.66 9.43 23.73
CA PRO A 46 -21.74 10.77 23.13
C PRO A 46 -21.13 10.83 21.73
N TRP A 47 -20.09 10.03 21.46
CA TRP A 47 -19.48 9.93 20.13
C TRP A 47 -20.41 9.25 19.14
N LEU A 48 -21.05 8.14 19.53
CA LEU A 48 -22.08 7.52 18.70
C LEU A 48 -23.29 8.42 18.48
N ALA A 49 -23.71 9.19 19.50
CA ALA A 49 -24.79 10.15 19.36
C ALA A 49 -24.42 11.29 18.38
N GLY A 50 -23.19 11.80 18.45
CA GLY A 50 -22.68 12.82 17.51
C GLY A 50 -22.56 12.30 16.07
N ILE A 51 -22.07 11.07 15.90
CA ILE A 51 -21.96 10.41 14.59
C ILE A 51 -23.34 10.08 14.02
N ALA A 52 -24.28 9.60 14.84
CA ALA A 52 -25.66 9.36 14.43
C ALA A 52 -26.41 10.65 14.05
N ALA A 53 -26.16 11.75 14.77
CA ALA A 53 -26.72 13.06 14.44
C ALA A 53 -26.11 13.65 13.16
N GLY A 54 -24.79 13.51 12.96
CA GLY A 54 -24.11 13.92 11.73
C GLY A 54 -24.53 13.11 10.52
N GLY A 55 -24.71 11.79 10.68
CA GLY A 55 -25.20 10.89 9.63
C GLY A 55 -26.64 11.18 9.20
N ALA A 56 -27.48 11.71 10.10
CA ALA A 56 -28.85 12.14 9.76
C ALA A 56 -28.90 13.52 9.07
N LEU A 57 -27.93 14.39 9.32
CA LEU A 57 -27.84 15.72 8.70
C LEU A 57 -27.20 15.69 7.30
N PHE A 58 -26.31 14.73 7.05
CA PHE A 58 -25.58 14.62 5.78
C PHE A 58 -26.51 14.48 4.55
N PRO A 59 -27.53 13.60 4.52
CA PRO A 59 -28.46 13.48 3.39
C PRO A 59 -29.26 14.76 3.13
N VAL A 60 -29.56 15.51 4.20
CA VAL A 60 -30.31 16.78 4.11
C VAL A 60 -29.45 17.88 3.49
N VAL A 61 -28.18 17.99 3.91
CA VAL A 61 -27.23 18.94 3.32
C VAL A 61 -26.90 18.52 1.89
N PHE A 62 -26.71 17.24 1.64
CA PHE A 62 -26.33 16.68 0.36
C PHE A 62 -27.36 16.97 -0.75
N HIS A 63 -28.65 16.78 -0.46
CA HIS A 63 -29.71 17.04 -1.44
C HIS A 63 -29.90 18.52 -1.78
N ILE A 64 -29.42 19.45 -0.93
CA ILE A 64 -29.41 20.88 -1.24
C ILE A 64 -28.38 21.21 -2.32
N PHE A 65 -27.31 20.42 -2.44
CA PHE A 65 -26.21 20.66 -3.38
C PHE A 65 -26.27 19.79 -4.65
N VAL A 66 -27.00 18.68 -4.65
CA VAL A 66 -26.96 17.66 -5.71
C VAL A 66 -28.35 17.36 -6.26
N GLN A 67 -28.63 17.81 -7.50
CA GLN A 67 -29.91 17.55 -8.21
C GLN A 67 -29.75 16.83 -9.55
N GLU A 68 -28.53 16.62 -10.03
CA GLU A 68 -28.25 16.04 -11.36
C GLU A 68 -27.76 14.59 -11.26
N ALA A 69 -28.15 13.73 -12.21
CA ALA A 69 -27.78 12.31 -12.24
C ALA A 69 -26.25 12.08 -12.25
N ALA A 70 -25.49 12.92 -12.97
CA ALA A 70 -24.03 12.89 -12.99
C ALA A 70 -23.43 13.15 -11.59
N SER A 71 -24.10 13.95 -10.76
CA SER A 71 -23.66 14.28 -9.42
C SER A 71 -23.97 13.17 -8.40
N ILE A 72 -25.01 12.36 -8.64
CA ILE A 72 -25.32 11.16 -7.85
C ILE A 72 -24.25 10.07 -8.09
N GLU A 73 -23.83 9.86 -9.33
CA GLU A 73 -22.78 8.88 -9.65
C GLU A 73 -21.43 9.24 -8.98
N ILE A 74 -21.04 10.52 -9.02
CA ILE A 74 -19.83 11.02 -8.33
C ILE A 74 -19.91 10.74 -6.83
N THR A 75 -21.10 10.84 -6.25
CA THR A 75 -21.31 10.59 -4.82
C THR A 75 -21.17 9.12 -4.49
N GLY A 76 -21.65 8.24 -5.36
CA GLY A 76 -21.38 6.80 -5.27
C GLY A 76 -19.88 6.50 -5.25
N ARG A 77 -19.09 7.19 -6.08
CA ARG A 77 -17.62 7.06 -6.10
C ARG A 77 -16.98 7.54 -4.80
N VAL A 78 -17.38 8.71 -4.29
CA VAL A 78 -16.88 9.26 -3.01
C VAL A 78 -17.22 8.33 -1.84
N TYR A 79 -18.44 7.79 -1.81
CA TYR A 79 -18.83 6.81 -0.80
C TYR A 79 -17.95 5.56 -0.84
N ALA A 80 -17.71 5.01 -2.04
CA ALA A 80 -16.86 3.84 -2.21
C ALA A 80 -15.40 4.10 -1.79
N ALA A 81 -14.86 5.29 -2.10
CA ALA A 81 -13.54 5.70 -1.64
C ALA A 81 -13.44 5.78 -0.11
N LEU A 82 -14.44 6.36 0.55
CA LEU A 82 -14.49 6.40 2.03
C LEU A 82 -14.61 5.00 2.63
N LEU A 83 -15.43 4.13 2.01
CA LEU A 83 -15.58 2.75 2.42
C LEU A 83 -14.28 1.96 2.25
N GLN A 84 -13.53 2.19 1.18
CA GLN A 84 -12.22 1.56 0.97
C GLN A 84 -11.22 1.93 2.07
N VAL A 85 -11.12 3.23 2.42
CA VAL A 85 -10.26 3.68 3.53
C VAL A 85 -10.69 3.05 4.85
N GLN A 86 -12.00 2.94 5.08
CA GLN A 86 -12.56 2.30 6.27
C GLN A 86 -12.19 0.81 6.35
N ILE A 87 -12.45 0.05 5.28
CA ILE A 87 -12.11 -1.39 5.19
C ILE A 87 -10.60 -1.61 5.36
N LEU A 88 -9.79 -0.73 4.79
CA LEU A 88 -8.33 -0.74 4.95
C LEU A 88 -7.96 -0.61 6.44
N LEU A 89 -8.49 0.38 7.15
CA LEU A 89 -8.23 0.57 8.59
C LEU A 89 -8.70 -0.63 9.44
N ASP A 90 -9.89 -1.15 9.17
CA ASP A 90 -10.42 -2.34 9.85
C ASP A 90 -9.57 -3.59 9.56
N GLY A 91 -9.05 -3.70 8.34
CA GLY A 91 -8.11 -4.73 7.92
C GLY A 91 -6.82 -4.71 8.73
N PHE A 92 -6.24 -3.53 8.97
CA PHE A 92 -5.05 -3.39 9.83
C PHE A 92 -5.34 -3.79 11.29
N LEU A 93 -6.51 -3.42 11.82
CA LEU A 93 -6.92 -3.81 13.16
C LEU A 93 -7.06 -5.35 13.26
N ALA A 94 -7.81 -5.94 12.32
CA ALA A 94 -8.01 -7.38 12.24
C ALA A 94 -6.68 -8.13 12.08
N PHE A 95 -5.76 -7.62 11.26
CA PHE A 95 -4.42 -8.17 11.09
C PHE A 95 -3.69 -8.29 12.43
N PHE A 96 -3.62 -7.23 13.24
CA PHE A 96 -2.95 -7.30 14.54
C PHE A 96 -3.66 -8.22 15.53
N LEU A 97 -4.99 -8.29 15.50
CA LEU A 97 -5.74 -9.25 16.33
C LEU A 97 -5.41 -10.70 15.96
N ILE A 98 -5.34 -11.01 14.67
CA ILE A 98 -4.98 -12.34 14.17
C ILE A 98 -3.53 -12.67 14.54
N VAL A 99 -2.59 -11.75 14.32
CA VAL A 99 -1.17 -11.96 14.65
C VAL A 99 -0.97 -12.15 16.15
N LEU A 100 -1.66 -11.39 17.00
CA LEU A 100 -1.59 -11.58 18.46
C LEU A 100 -2.20 -12.92 18.91
N LYS A 101 -3.20 -13.44 18.19
CA LYS A 101 -3.81 -14.75 18.47
C LYS A 101 -2.91 -15.91 18.05
N ILE A 102 -2.29 -15.83 16.87
CA ILE A 102 -1.43 -16.89 16.31
C ILE A 102 -0.05 -16.86 16.97
N TRP A 103 0.51 -15.66 17.16
CA TRP A 103 1.87 -15.47 17.64
C TRP A 103 1.96 -14.34 18.69
N PRO A 104 1.54 -14.58 19.94
CA PRO A 104 1.32 -13.53 20.94
C PRO A 104 2.59 -12.73 21.27
N LYS A 105 3.74 -13.42 21.46
CA LYS A 105 5.00 -12.76 21.82
C LYS A 105 5.57 -11.92 20.67
N GLY A 106 5.66 -12.49 19.47
CA GLY A 106 6.16 -11.77 18.28
C GLY A 106 5.18 -10.68 17.81
N GLY A 107 3.87 -10.95 17.91
CA GLY A 107 2.81 -9.99 17.60
C GLY A 107 2.81 -8.77 18.50
N ALA A 108 3.11 -8.91 19.79
CA ALA A 108 3.27 -7.77 20.68
C ALA A 108 4.46 -6.87 20.27
N VAL A 109 5.58 -7.47 19.86
CA VAL A 109 6.74 -6.73 19.32
C VAL A 109 6.38 -6.04 18.00
N ALA A 110 5.70 -6.74 17.10
CA ALA A 110 5.26 -6.19 15.82
C ALA A 110 4.29 -5.00 16.01
N GLN A 111 3.34 -5.11 16.94
CA GLN A 111 2.41 -4.03 17.23
C GLN A 111 3.11 -2.82 17.85
N ALA A 112 4.11 -3.05 18.71
CA ALA A 112 4.92 -1.97 19.27
C ALA A 112 5.72 -1.26 18.16
N ALA A 113 6.44 -1.99 17.32
CA ALA A 113 7.22 -1.44 16.20
C ALA A 113 6.34 -0.69 15.18
N PHE A 114 5.15 -1.21 14.87
CA PHE A 114 4.18 -0.53 14.00
C PHE A 114 3.72 0.81 14.60
N ARG A 115 3.33 0.82 15.88
CA ARG A 115 2.91 2.05 16.56
C ARG A 115 4.05 3.06 16.66
N GLU A 116 5.27 2.58 16.86
CA GLU A 116 6.46 3.41 16.85
C GLU A 116 6.66 4.04 15.48
N GLY A 117 6.57 3.25 14.40
CA GLY A 117 6.65 3.72 13.01
C GLY A 117 5.66 4.84 12.67
N ILE A 118 4.38 4.67 13.01
CA ILE A 118 3.33 5.68 12.70
C ILE A 118 3.48 6.96 13.54
N ARG A 119 4.05 6.85 14.74
CA ARG A 119 4.26 8.01 15.62
C ARG A 119 5.48 8.84 15.24
N GLN A 120 6.41 8.28 14.47
CA GLN A 120 7.56 9.03 14.01
C GLN A 120 7.16 10.12 13.02
N PRO A 121 7.71 11.35 13.13
CA PRO A 121 7.44 12.43 12.19
C PRO A 121 7.74 12.06 10.73
N MET A 122 8.70 11.17 10.51
CA MET A 122 9.11 10.73 9.18
C MET A 122 7.97 10.06 8.39
N PHE A 123 7.09 9.30 9.07
CA PHE A 123 5.94 8.67 8.43
C PHE A 123 5.03 9.72 7.77
N TRP A 124 4.68 10.76 8.53
CA TRP A 124 3.81 11.83 8.05
C TRP A 124 4.50 12.75 7.05
N LEU A 125 5.81 13.01 7.24
CA LEU A 125 6.60 13.79 6.29
C LEU A 125 6.68 13.10 4.92
N LEU A 126 7.02 11.80 4.87
CA LEU A 126 7.07 11.07 3.61
C LEU A 126 5.69 10.90 2.98
N SER A 127 4.65 10.61 3.79
CA SER A 127 3.28 10.51 3.29
C SER A 127 2.80 11.82 2.67
N SER A 128 3.05 12.95 3.32
CA SER A 128 2.65 14.28 2.82
C SER A 128 3.45 14.68 1.57
N LEU A 129 4.76 14.46 1.55
CA LEU A 129 5.61 14.73 0.40
C LEU A 129 5.19 13.88 -0.82
N ALA A 130 4.93 12.60 -0.61
CA ALA A 130 4.47 11.69 -1.66
C ALA A 130 3.05 12.05 -2.13
N SER A 131 2.14 12.43 -1.22
CA SER A 131 0.81 12.91 -1.58
C SER A 131 0.89 14.16 -2.47
N PHE A 132 1.78 15.10 -2.13
CA PHE A 132 2.02 16.27 -2.96
C PHE A 132 2.56 15.89 -4.35
N ALA A 133 3.55 15.01 -4.42
CA ALA A 133 4.09 14.53 -5.68
C ALA A 133 3.02 13.84 -6.55
N LEU A 134 2.14 13.03 -5.95
CA LEU A 134 1.02 12.39 -6.65
C LEU A 134 0.02 13.43 -7.18
N ILE A 135 -0.34 14.45 -6.41
CA ILE A 135 -1.25 15.52 -6.87
C ILE A 135 -0.65 16.31 -8.05
N VAL A 136 0.67 16.49 -8.07
CA VAL A 136 1.38 17.19 -9.16
C VAL A 136 1.57 16.29 -10.39
N SER A 137 1.62 14.96 -10.20
CA SER A 137 1.93 14.00 -11.26
C SER A 137 1.09 14.12 -12.56
N PRO A 138 -0.21 14.48 -12.55
CA PRO A 138 -0.98 14.67 -13.78
C PRO A 138 -0.47 15.78 -14.70
N PHE A 139 0.26 16.76 -14.16
CA PHE A 139 0.75 17.93 -14.89
C PHE A 139 2.16 17.75 -15.46
N VAL A 140 2.88 16.71 -15.06
CA VAL A 140 4.24 16.42 -15.55
C VAL A 140 4.27 15.91 -17.00
N PRO A 141 3.33 15.05 -17.46
CA PRO A 141 3.40 14.39 -18.77
C PRO A 141 3.20 15.20 -20.06
N TYR A 142 3.36 16.52 -20.05
CA TYR A 142 3.03 17.37 -21.21
C TYR A 142 3.81 17.06 -22.51
N PHE A 143 4.82 16.18 -22.48
CA PHE A 143 5.70 15.88 -23.63
C PHE A 143 5.52 14.46 -24.21
N THR A 144 4.53 13.66 -23.78
CA THR A 144 4.49 12.20 -24.08
C THR A 144 3.65 11.79 -25.31
N PHE A 145 3.41 12.69 -26.29
CA PHE A 145 2.78 12.35 -27.59
C PHE A 145 1.55 11.41 -27.53
N GLY A 146 0.74 11.44 -26.46
CA GLY A 146 -0.50 10.67 -26.35
C GLY A 146 -0.49 9.47 -25.38
N GLU A 147 0.63 9.14 -24.72
CA GLU A 147 0.71 8.11 -23.67
C GLU A 147 0.70 8.68 -22.24
N ASP A 148 0.12 9.87 -22.06
CA ASP A 148 0.20 10.62 -20.82
C ASP A 148 -0.37 9.85 -19.61
N LEU A 149 -1.50 9.15 -19.78
CA LEU A 149 -2.13 8.37 -18.72
C LEU A 149 -1.28 7.18 -18.28
N ILE A 150 -0.59 6.55 -19.24
CA ILE A 150 0.34 5.44 -18.97
C ILE A 150 1.50 5.95 -18.11
N MET A 151 2.05 7.11 -18.47
CA MET A 151 3.15 7.70 -17.72
C MET A 151 2.75 8.18 -16.32
N VAL A 152 1.55 8.74 -16.13
CA VAL A 152 1.03 9.07 -14.78
C VAL A 152 0.90 7.82 -13.92
N LYS A 153 0.39 6.73 -14.50
CA LYS A 153 0.27 5.43 -13.82
C LYS A 153 1.64 4.94 -13.34
N GLU A 154 2.64 4.90 -14.21
CA GLU A 154 4.02 4.50 -13.85
C GLU A 154 4.62 5.39 -12.75
N LEU A 155 4.60 6.72 -12.95
CA LEU A 155 5.15 7.67 -11.98
C LEU A 155 4.47 7.59 -10.62
N GLY A 156 3.16 7.33 -10.58
CA GLY A 156 2.42 7.22 -9.34
C GLY A 156 2.78 5.96 -8.54
N TYR A 157 2.84 4.79 -9.18
CA TYR A 157 3.30 3.57 -8.51
C TYR A 157 4.74 3.68 -8.02
N ASP A 158 5.63 4.28 -8.83
CA ASP A 158 7.02 4.53 -8.43
C ASP A 158 7.10 5.49 -7.23
N THR A 159 6.26 6.53 -7.19
CA THR A 159 6.19 7.47 -6.07
C THR A 159 5.74 6.79 -4.78
N ILE A 160 4.69 5.95 -4.86
CA ILE A 160 4.17 5.18 -3.72
C ILE A 160 5.24 4.21 -3.20
N MET A 161 5.86 3.45 -4.11
CA MET A 161 6.92 2.52 -3.80
C MET A 161 8.10 3.22 -3.13
N LEU A 162 8.61 4.31 -3.72
CA LEU A 162 9.77 5.03 -3.22
C LEU A 162 9.50 5.58 -1.81
N ALA A 163 8.34 6.19 -1.58
CA ALA A 163 7.96 6.69 -0.26
C ALA A 163 7.94 5.57 0.79
N ALA A 164 7.36 4.41 0.45
CA ALA A 164 7.28 3.26 1.34
C ALA A 164 8.65 2.58 1.58
N VAL A 165 9.51 2.48 0.56
CA VAL A 165 10.89 1.99 0.70
C VAL A 165 11.71 2.93 1.58
N VAL A 166 11.69 4.24 1.32
CA VAL A 166 12.44 5.22 2.11
C VAL A 166 11.98 5.17 3.57
N PHE A 167 10.68 5.16 3.81
CA PHE A 167 10.14 5.01 5.17
C PHE A 167 10.61 3.70 5.81
N GLY A 168 10.39 2.56 5.16
CA GLY A 168 10.66 1.25 5.73
C GLY A 168 12.16 1.00 5.99
N THR A 169 13.03 1.48 5.12
CA THR A 169 14.49 1.33 5.27
C THR A 169 15.05 2.26 6.35
N LEU A 170 14.53 3.49 6.48
CA LEU A 170 14.83 4.40 7.59
C LEU A 170 14.35 3.83 8.92
N ALA A 171 13.09 3.38 8.99
CA ALA A 171 12.51 2.77 10.18
C ALA A 171 13.28 1.51 10.60
N ALA A 172 13.63 0.63 9.65
CA ALA A 172 14.50 -0.51 9.91
C ALA A 172 15.85 -0.10 10.49
N SER A 173 16.49 0.92 9.91
CA SER A 173 17.79 1.38 10.38
C SER A 173 17.72 2.00 11.78
N MET A 174 16.74 2.87 12.05
CA MET A 174 16.60 3.51 13.36
C MET A 174 16.22 2.48 14.43
N PHE A 175 15.15 1.71 14.21
CA PHE A 175 14.65 0.78 15.22
C PHE A 175 15.60 -0.37 15.50
N VAL A 176 16.32 -0.86 14.50
CA VAL A 176 17.20 -2.02 14.68
C VAL A 176 18.59 -1.55 15.10
N SER A 177 19.19 -0.55 14.44
CA SER A 177 20.56 -0.09 14.78
C SER A 177 20.62 0.58 16.15
N GLU A 178 19.68 1.48 16.48
CA GLU A 178 19.76 2.22 17.76
C GLU A 178 19.53 1.32 18.97
N GLU A 179 18.63 0.34 18.88
CA GLU A 179 18.40 -0.57 20.02
C GLU A 179 19.52 -1.58 20.24
N ILE A 180 20.19 -1.94 19.15
CA ILE A 180 21.28 -2.89 19.17
C ILE A 180 22.60 -2.19 19.60
N GLU A 181 22.82 -0.94 19.19
CA GLU A 181 23.99 -0.13 19.56
C GLU A 181 23.85 0.51 20.95
N GLY A 182 22.63 0.94 21.32
CA GLY A 182 22.30 1.52 22.61
C GLY A 182 22.15 0.51 23.76
N ARG A 183 22.41 -0.78 23.53
CA ARG A 183 22.25 -1.91 24.49
C ARG A 183 20.84 -2.08 25.09
N THR A 184 19.83 -1.37 24.59
CA THR A 184 18.43 -1.50 25.05
C THR A 184 17.79 -2.81 24.59
N ALA A 185 18.29 -3.44 23.52
CA ALA A 185 17.89 -4.80 23.15
C ALA A 185 18.15 -5.83 24.26
N VAL A 186 19.22 -5.66 25.07
CA VAL A 186 19.57 -6.57 26.16
C VAL A 186 18.60 -6.44 27.33
N THR A 187 18.08 -5.24 27.61
CA THR A 187 17.11 -5.03 28.69
C THR A 187 15.72 -5.55 28.33
N LEU A 188 15.30 -5.47 27.06
CA LEU A 188 14.07 -6.09 26.57
C LEU A 188 14.12 -7.62 26.55
N MET A 189 15.31 -8.20 26.35
CA MET A 189 15.55 -9.65 26.44
C MET A 189 15.54 -10.21 27.87
N SER A 190 15.39 -9.37 28.90
CA SER A 190 15.09 -9.83 30.27
C SER A 190 13.68 -10.44 30.40
N LYS A 191 12.78 -10.16 29.43
CA LYS A 191 11.52 -10.88 29.23
C LYS A 191 11.74 -12.07 28.29
N PRO A 192 10.95 -13.16 28.39
CA PRO A 192 11.18 -14.40 27.63
C PRO A 192 10.79 -14.28 26.14
N VAL A 193 11.44 -13.36 25.42
CA VAL A 193 11.32 -13.12 23.97
C VAL A 193 12.63 -13.54 23.32
N SER A 194 12.57 -14.54 22.42
CA SER A 194 13.76 -14.99 21.70
C SER A 194 14.25 -13.95 20.71
N ARG A 195 15.56 -13.93 20.43
CA ARG A 195 16.20 -13.12 19.37
C ARG A 195 15.46 -13.16 18.03
N ARG A 196 15.00 -14.36 17.63
CA ARG A 196 14.24 -14.59 16.38
C ARG A 196 12.88 -13.90 16.39
N GLN A 197 12.14 -14.00 17.51
CA GLN A 197 10.84 -13.32 17.69
C GLN A 197 10.97 -11.81 17.68
N PHE A 198 12.08 -11.28 18.22
CA PHE A 198 12.35 -9.85 18.21
C PHE A 198 12.58 -9.32 16.78
N LEU A 199 13.50 -9.92 16.02
CA LEU A 199 13.83 -9.47 14.66
C LEU A 199 12.63 -9.59 13.70
N LEU A 200 11.98 -10.75 13.68
CA LEU A 200 10.81 -11.00 12.82
C LEU A 200 9.61 -10.13 13.22
N GLY A 201 9.40 -9.91 14.52
CA GLY A 201 8.37 -8.99 15.01
C GLY A 201 8.61 -7.56 14.54
N LYS A 202 9.86 -7.06 14.65
CA LYS A 202 10.22 -5.73 14.15
C LYS A 202 10.04 -5.58 12.66
N PHE A 203 10.53 -6.55 11.88
CA PHE A 203 10.31 -6.57 10.43
C PHE A 203 8.82 -6.48 10.10
N LEU A 204 7.99 -7.33 10.72
CA LEU A 204 6.55 -7.34 10.47
C LEU A 204 5.90 -5.98 10.81
N GLY A 205 6.25 -5.39 11.95
CA GLY A 205 5.73 -4.07 12.35
C GLY A 205 6.10 -2.96 11.37
N ILE A 206 7.37 -2.93 10.91
CA ILE A 206 7.85 -1.95 9.93
C ILE A 206 7.17 -2.14 8.58
N VAL A 207 7.07 -3.37 8.09
CA VAL A 207 6.44 -3.70 6.80
C VAL A 207 4.95 -3.35 6.82
N VAL A 208 4.25 -3.62 7.92
CA VAL A 208 2.83 -3.26 8.06
C VAL A 208 2.65 -1.73 8.13
N ALA A 209 3.58 -1.00 8.76
CA ALA A 209 3.55 0.46 8.75
C ALA A 209 3.81 1.01 7.33
N ALA A 210 4.78 0.45 6.60
CA ALA A 210 5.04 0.79 5.21
C ALA A 210 3.85 0.45 4.30
N PHE A 211 3.15 -0.67 4.57
CA PHE A 211 1.92 -1.04 3.86
C PHE A 211 0.80 -0.04 4.10
N LEU A 212 0.63 0.44 5.33
CA LEU A 212 -0.36 1.48 5.65
C LEU A 212 -0.07 2.76 4.88
N LEU A 213 1.19 3.20 4.86
CA LEU A 213 1.62 4.37 4.08
C LEU A 213 1.31 4.17 2.59
N ALA A 214 1.72 3.04 2.00
CA ALA A 214 1.50 2.74 0.60
C ALA A 214 0.01 2.68 0.25
N SER A 215 -0.81 2.08 1.11
CA SER A 215 -2.25 1.92 0.89
C SER A 215 -3.01 3.25 1.02
N LEU A 216 -2.59 4.14 1.93
CA LEU A 216 -3.15 5.50 2.02
C LEU A 216 -2.82 6.34 0.79
N LEU A 217 -1.58 6.28 0.31
CA LEU A 217 -1.17 6.94 -0.92
C LEU A 217 -1.88 6.36 -2.15
N PHE A 218 -2.12 5.05 -2.18
CA PHE A 218 -2.87 4.39 -3.24
C PHE A 218 -4.32 4.88 -3.32
N CYS A 219 -5.03 4.99 -2.19
CA CYS A 219 -6.38 5.55 -2.17
C CYS A 219 -6.42 6.98 -2.75
N LEU A 220 -5.40 7.80 -2.46
CA LEU A 220 -5.27 9.14 -3.03
C LEU A 220 -4.96 9.08 -4.54
N PHE A 221 -4.08 8.17 -4.94
CA PHE A 221 -3.65 8.00 -6.32
C PHE A 221 -4.79 7.60 -7.26
N GLU A 222 -5.71 6.74 -6.82
CA GLU A 222 -6.92 6.42 -7.60
C GLU A 222 -7.75 7.68 -7.90
N GLY A 223 -7.92 8.56 -6.91
CA GLY A 223 -8.58 9.85 -7.12
C GLY A 223 -7.84 10.74 -8.13
N VAL A 224 -6.51 10.73 -8.12
CA VAL A 224 -5.66 11.45 -9.08
C VAL A 224 -5.81 10.90 -10.49
N LEU A 225 -5.89 9.57 -10.66
CA LEU A 225 -6.10 8.94 -11.97
C LEU A 225 -7.47 9.31 -12.55
N LEU A 226 -8.52 9.32 -11.74
CA LEU A 226 -9.84 9.78 -12.16
C LEU A 226 -9.85 11.27 -12.54
N TYR A 227 -9.10 12.09 -11.80
CA TYR A 227 -8.94 13.50 -12.13
C TYR A 227 -8.20 13.69 -13.47
N LYS A 228 -7.13 12.94 -13.74
CA LYS A 228 -6.42 12.99 -15.03
C LYS A 228 -7.32 12.56 -16.18
N HIS A 229 -8.10 11.50 -15.99
CA HIS A 229 -9.07 11.04 -16.99
C HIS A 229 -10.10 12.12 -17.35
N TRP A 230 -10.60 12.85 -16.34
CA TRP A 230 -11.48 13.99 -16.54
C TRP A 230 -10.77 15.17 -17.24
N LEU A 231 -9.53 15.47 -16.86
CA LEU A 231 -8.72 16.56 -17.44
C LEU A 231 -8.46 16.36 -18.94
N ASP A 232 -8.14 15.13 -19.34
CA ASP A 232 -7.82 14.76 -20.72
C ASP A 232 -9.05 14.53 -21.61
N ARG A 233 -10.26 14.49 -21.00
CA ARG A 233 -11.52 14.17 -21.70
C ARG A 233 -11.45 12.84 -22.46
N LEU A 234 -10.81 11.85 -21.84
CA LEU A 234 -10.75 10.48 -22.38
C LEU A 234 -12.15 9.86 -22.41
N ASP A 235 -12.32 8.84 -23.25
CA ASP A 235 -13.58 8.12 -23.35
C ASP A 235 -13.98 7.54 -21.99
N PRO A 236 -15.26 7.64 -21.58
CA PRO A 236 -15.71 7.13 -20.30
C PRO A 236 -15.33 5.65 -20.15
N VAL A 237 -14.63 5.31 -19.07
CA VAL A 237 -14.29 3.92 -18.77
C VAL A 237 -15.59 3.09 -18.78
N PRO A 238 -15.66 1.98 -19.55
CA PRO A 238 -16.88 1.20 -19.68
C PRO A 238 -17.32 0.66 -18.33
N GLN A 239 -18.62 0.76 -18.07
CA GLN A 239 -19.17 0.26 -16.80
C GLN A 239 -19.13 -1.26 -16.74
N PRO A 240 -19.02 -1.85 -15.54
CA PRO A 240 -18.86 -3.29 -15.40
C PRO A 240 -20.06 -4.05 -15.99
N GLU A 241 -19.80 -5.06 -16.83
CA GLU A 241 -20.85 -5.90 -17.43
C GLU A 241 -21.67 -6.64 -16.36
N TRP A 242 -21.01 -7.08 -15.28
CA TRP A 242 -21.68 -7.72 -14.15
C TRP A 242 -22.63 -6.75 -13.42
N LEU A 243 -22.25 -5.49 -13.30
CA LEU A 243 -23.07 -4.48 -12.61
C LEU A 243 -24.24 -4.04 -13.48
N THR A 244 -23.99 -3.80 -14.76
CA THR A 244 -25.01 -3.36 -15.71
C THR A 244 -26.09 -4.44 -15.90
N SER A 245 -25.70 -5.72 -15.96
CA SER A 245 -26.64 -6.85 -15.99
C SER A 245 -27.45 -7.00 -14.70
N LEU A 246 -26.83 -6.86 -13.53
CA LEU A 246 -27.54 -6.89 -12.24
C LEU A 246 -28.54 -5.73 -12.10
N LEU A 247 -28.15 -4.52 -12.50
CA LEU A 247 -29.01 -3.33 -12.44
C LEU A 247 -30.11 -3.33 -13.53
N ALA A 248 -29.91 -4.05 -14.63
CA ALA A 248 -30.92 -4.23 -15.67
C ALA A 248 -32.09 -5.12 -15.20
N GLY A 249 -31.82 -6.14 -14.39
CA GLY A 249 -32.85 -7.06 -13.87
C GLY A 249 -33.72 -6.50 -12.74
N GLY A 250 -33.29 -5.43 -12.06
CA GLY A 250 -33.99 -4.87 -10.90
C GLY A 250 -34.95 -3.72 -11.22
N SER A 251 -36.12 -3.70 -10.57
CA SER A 251 -37.09 -2.58 -10.58
C SER A 251 -36.69 -1.40 -9.67
N LEU A 252 -35.38 -1.16 -9.51
CA LEU A 252 -34.87 -0.08 -8.68
C LEU A 252 -35.13 1.29 -9.33
N PRO A 253 -35.37 2.36 -8.54
CA PRO A 253 -35.43 3.72 -9.06
C PRO A 253 -34.13 4.12 -9.79
N LEU A 254 -34.22 5.02 -10.76
CA LEU A 254 -33.08 5.41 -11.61
C LEU A 254 -31.92 5.98 -10.79
N GLU A 255 -32.21 6.85 -9.82
CA GLU A 255 -31.24 7.46 -8.90
C GLU A 255 -30.41 6.40 -8.14
N VAL A 256 -31.06 5.30 -7.75
CA VAL A 256 -30.44 4.19 -7.03
C VAL A 256 -29.49 3.44 -7.95
N LYS A 257 -29.89 3.24 -9.22
CA LYS A 257 -29.03 2.63 -10.22
C LYS A 257 -27.79 3.50 -10.44
N ASP A 258 -27.93 4.81 -10.58
CA ASP A 258 -26.79 5.73 -10.79
C ASP A 258 -25.82 5.76 -9.61
N LEU A 259 -26.33 5.66 -8.38
CA LEU A 259 -25.50 5.53 -7.19
C LEU A 259 -24.69 4.21 -7.19
N PHE A 260 -25.35 3.08 -7.46
CA PHE A 260 -24.67 1.78 -7.57
C PHE A 260 -23.66 1.73 -8.72
N ARG A 261 -23.95 2.41 -9.83
CA ARG A 261 -23.00 2.61 -10.94
C ARG A 261 -21.73 3.31 -10.46
N GLY A 262 -21.85 4.39 -9.68
CA GLY A 262 -20.71 5.09 -9.09
C GLY A 262 -19.88 4.20 -8.14
N ILE A 263 -20.54 3.43 -7.27
CA ILE A 263 -19.87 2.51 -6.34
C ILE A 263 -19.14 1.40 -7.10
N GLY A 264 -19.82 0.77 -8.06
CA GLY A 264 -19.25 -0.33 -8.82
C GLY A 264 -18.13 0.12 -9.76
N PHE A 265 -18.21 1.33 -10.30
CA PHE A 265 -17.12 1.96 -11.03
C PHE A 265 -15.85 2.09 -10.17
N TRP A 266 -15.99 2.65 -8.96
CA TRP A 266 -14.84 2.79 -8.05
C TRP A 266 -14.26 1.42 -7.70
N CYS A 267 -15.11 0.46 -7.35
CA CYS A 267 -14.68 -0.89 -7.01
C CYS A 267 -13.92 -1.58 -8.16
N GLN A 268 -14.40 -1.44 -9.40
CA GLN A 268 -13.70 -1.96 -10.57
C GLN A 268 -12.35 -1.26 -10.78
N HIS A 269 -12.33 0.08 -10.70
CA HIS A 269 -11.10 0.86 -10.85
C HIS A 269 -10.03 0.45 -9.82
N THR A 270 -10.46 0.19 -8.57
CA THR A 270 -9.61 -0.33 -7.51
C THR A 270 -9.09 -1.72 -7.83
N ILE A 271 -9.94 -2.63 -8.31
CA ILE A 271 -9.51 -4.00 -8.66
C ILE A 271 -8.50 -4.00 -9.81
N GLU A 272 -8.68 -3.12 -10.80
CA GLU A 272 -7.77 -2.96 -11.94
C GLU A 272 -6.41 -2.38 -11.50
N SER A 273 -6.41 -1.46 -10.55
CA SER A 273 -5.20 -0.76 -10.07
C SER A 273 -4.46 -1.51 -8.95
N LEU A 274 -5.15 -2.38 -8.19
CA LEU A 274 -4.61 -3.09 -7.04
C LEU A 274 -3.35 -3.93 -7.33
N PRO A 275 -3.21 -4.60 -8.49
CA PRO A 275 -2.00 -5.36 -8.81
C PRO A 275 -0.74 -4.50 -8.85
N GLY A 276 -0.83 -3.25 -9.30
CA GLY A 276 0.28 -2.30 -9.26
C GLY A 276 0.75 -2.05 -7.82
N LEU A 277 -0.20 -1.85 -6.89
CA LEU A 277 0.11 -1.72 -5.47
C LEU A 277 0.78 -2.99 -4.90
N VAL A 278 0.28 -4.18 -5.27
CA VAL A 278 0.85 -5.46 -4.81
C VAL A 278 2.30 -5.59 -5.26
N PHE A 279 2.62 -5.23 -6.51
CA PHE A 279 3.97 -5.33 -7.03
C PHE A 279 4.92 -4.32 -6.37
N SER A 280 4.51 -3.05 -6.32
CA SER A 280 5.25 -2.01 -5.61
C SER A 280 5.51 -2.40 -4.15
N PHE A 281 4.54 -3.00 -3.48
CA PHE A 281 4.68 -3.40 -2.09
C PHE A 281 5.56 -4.65 -1.91
N CYS A 282 5.52 -5.62 -2.83
CA CYS A 282 6.44 -6.77 -2.79
C CYS A 282 7.89 -6.30 -2.87
N GLN A 283 8.18 -5.32 -3.73
CA GLN A 283 9.49 -4.69 -3.81
C GLN A 283 9.88 -3.97 -2.51
N VAL A 284 8.97 -3.21 -1.92
CA VAL A 284 9.18 -2.58 -0.59
C VAL A 284 9.53 -3.64 0.45
N MET A 285 8.77 -4.74 0.50
CA MET A 285 8.96 -5.82 1.46
C MET A 285 10.34 -6.48 1.33
N VAL A 286 10.82 -6.72 0.10
CA VAL A 286 12.16 -7.27 -0.16
C VAL A 286 13.26 -6.30 0.31
N LEU A 287 13.16 -5.02 -0.03
CA LEU A 287 14.17 -4.02 0.34
C LEU A 287 14.19 -3.74 1.84
N VAL A 288 13.03 -3.72 2.50
CA VAL A 288 12.94 -3.62 3.96
C VAL A 288 13.53 -4.86 4.62
N ALA A 289 13.34 -6.06 4.08
CA ALA A 289 13.95 -7.28 4.62
C ALA A 289 15.48 -7.23 4.54
N ILE A 290 16.02 -6.79 3.40
CA ILE A 290 17.46 -6.56 3.22
C ILE A 290 17.96 -5.50 4.21
N SER A 291 17.25 -4.39 4.36
CA SER A 291 17.59 -3.33 5.30
C SER A 291 17.60 -3.80 6.75
N VAL A 292 16.58 -4.55 7.19
CA VAL A 292 16.53 -5.12 8.54
C VAL A 292 17.68 -6.11 8.77
N SER A 293 18.01 -6.93 7.77
CA SER A 293 19.15 -7.86 7.84
C SER A 293 20.48 -7.12 8.00
N LEU A 294 20.73 -6.11 7.17
CA LEU A 294 21.97 -5.33 7.20
C LEU A 294 22.09 -4.47 8.46
N ALA A 295 20.98 -3.92 8.97
CA ALA A 295 20.94 -3.15 10.22
C ALA A 295 21.39 -3.94 11.46
N THR A 296 21.44 -5.28 11.40
CA THR A 296 21.97 -6.10 12.51
C THR A 296 23.48 -5.93 12.74
N ARG A 297 24.23 -5.49 11.71
CA ARG A 297 25.69 -5.38 11.73
C ARG A 297 26.22 -4.02 11.29
N MET A 298 25.49 -3.33 10.42
CA MET A 298 25.91 -2.05 9.87
C MET A 298 25.30 -0.89 10.65
N PRO A 299 26.03 0.22 10.86
CA PRO A 299 25.45 1.45 11.38
C PRO A 299 24.45 2.05 10.38
N MET A 300 23.50 2.86 10.89
CA MET A 300 22.39 3.43 10.12
C MET A 300 22.80 3.99 8.75
N VAL A 301 23.82 4.85 8.70
CA VAL A 301 24.24 5.52 7.45
C VAL A 301 24.73 4.53 6.40
N VAL A 302 25.48 3.51 6.83
CA VAL A 302 26.00 2.46 5.93
C VAL A 302 24.88 1.54 5.46
N ASN A 303 23.91 1.24 6.31
CA ASN A 303 22.76 0.45 5.91
C ASN A 303 21.94 1.15 4.81
N LEU A 304 21.59 2.42 5.04
CA LEU A 304 20.80 3.20 4.08
C LEU A 304 21.51 3.37 2.74
N SER A 305 22.82 3.68 2.76
CA SER A 305 23.59 3.79 1.52
C SER A 305 23.70 2.44 0.80
N SER A 306 23.85 1.33 1.52
CA SER A 306 23.90 -0.01 0.94
C SER A 306 22.58 -0.39 0.27
N VAL A 307 21.44 -0.15 0.93
CA VAL A 307 20.12 -0.44 0.35
C VAL A 307 19.85 0.43 -0.87
N LEU A 308 20.27 1.69 -0.86
CA LEU A 308 20.16 2.58 -2.03
C LEU A 308 20.98 2.06 -3.21
N VAL A 309 22.23 1.61 -2.96
CA VAL A 309 23.08 1.00 -3.99
C VAL A 309 22.46 -0.28 -4.53
N ILE A 310 21.95 -1.15 -3.66
CA ILE A 310 21.26 -2.39 -4.06
C ILE A 310 20.03 -2.07 -4.92
N TYR A 311 19.23 -1.07 -4.54
CA TYR A 311 18.06 -0.63 -5.31
C TYR A 311 18.44 -0.21 -6.73
N PHE A 312 19.43 0.67 -6.89
CA PHE A 312 19.85 1.14 -8.21
C PHE A 312 20.50 0.04 -9.03
N LEU A 313 21.41 -0.75 -8.43
CA LEU A 313 22.07 -1.85 -9.14
C LEU A 313 21.05 -2.89 -9.62
N ALA A 314 20.05 -3.23 -8.80
CA ALA A 314 19.01 -4.18 -9.17
C ALA A 314 18.14 -3.69 -10.36
N HIS A 315 17.87 -2.38 -10.49
CA HIS A 315 17.15 -1.85 -11.65
C HIS A 315 18.02 -1.73 -12.91
N LEU A 316 19.34 -1.57 -12.74
CA LEU A 316 20.27 -1.46 -13.87
C LEU A 316 20.76 -2.82 -14.36
N THR A 317 20.64 -3.87 -13.55
CA THR A 317 21.11 -5.23 -13.88
C THR A 317 20.51 -5.76 -15.19
N PRO A 318 19.20 -5.68 -15.46
CA PRO A 318 18.63 -6.15 -16.72
C PRO A 318 19.18 -5.43 -17.95
N VAL A 319 19.43 -4.12 -17.83
CA VAL A 319 20.05 -3.32 -18.89
C VAL A 319 21.50 -3.75 -19.11
N LEU A 320 22.25 -4.02 -18.04
CA LEU A 320 23.62 -4.54 -18.13
C LEU A 320 23.67 -5.92 -18.79
N VAL A 321 22.73 -6.81 -18.46
CA VAL A 321 22.60 -8.15 -19.08
C VAL A 321 22.27 -8.01 -20.57
N ALA A 322 21.28 -7.19 -20.93
CA ALA A 322 20.90 -6.98 -22.33
C ALA A 322 22.05 -6.43 -23.19
N ILE A 323 22.82 -5.46 -22.67
CA ILE A 323 24.00 -4.92 -23.37
C ILE A 323 25.12 -5.98 -23.42
N GLY A 324 25.30 -6.76 -22.35
CA GLY A 324 26.29 -7.84 -22.29
C GLY A 324 26.03 -8.95 -23.32
N GLU A 325 24.78 -9.39 -23.43
CA GLU A 325 24.35 -10.40 -24.41
C GLU A 325 24.47 -9.87 -25.84
N LYS A 326 24.03 -8.64 -26.09
CA LYS A 326 24.19 -8.00 -27.39
C LYS A 326 25.66 -7.86 -27.79
N GLY A 327 26.52 -7.46 -26.84
CA GLY A 327 27.96 -7.36 -27.07
C GLY A 327 28.62 -8.71 -27.38
N MET A 328 28.14 -9.80 -26.78
CA MET A 328 28.57 -11.16 -27.09
C MET A 328 28.08 -11.64 -28.46
N ALA A 329 26.88 -11.24 -28.89
CA ALA A 329 26.35 -11.54 -30.21
C ALA A 329 27.12 -10.80 -31.32
N ASP A 330 27.45 -9.53 -31.11
CA ASP A 330 28.13 -8.70 -32.11
C ASP A 330 29.63 -9.02 -32.21
N ASN A 331 30.32 -9.25 -31.08
CA ASN A 331 31.76 -9.53 -31.04
C ASN A 331 32.10 -10.58 -29.95
N PRO A 332 31.96 -11.88 -30.24
CA PRO A 332 32.15 -12.95 -29.26
C PRO A 332 33.61 -13.09 -28.77
N ASP A 333 34.59 -12.68 -29.57
CA ASP A 333 36.02 -12.80 -29.22
C ASP A 333 36.58 -11.59 -28.47
N SER A 334 35.82 -10.49 -28.35
CA SER A 334 36.33 -9.31 -27.66
C SER A 334 36.45 -9.57 -26.15
N PRO A 335 37.57 -9.20 -25.50
CA PRO A 335 37.71 -9.37 -24.06
C PRO A 335 36.72 -8.50 -23.27
N VAL A 336 36.27 -7.38 -23.86
CA VAL A 336 35.33 -6.45 -23.23
C VAL A 336 33.91 -7.06 -23.16
N SER A 337 33.42 -7.68 -24.23
CA SER A 337 32.10 -8.35 -24.21
C SER A 337 32.06 -9.53 -23.24
N LYS A 338 33.16 -10.29 -23.13
CA LYS A 338 33.32 -11.34 -22.13
C LYS A 338 33.27 -10.82 -20.70
N LEU A 339 33.99 -9.73 -20.42
CA LEU A 339 33.99 -9.14 -19.09
C LEU A 339 32.63 -8.52 -18.73
N LEU A 340 31.98 -7.85 -19.68
CA LEU A 340 30.67 -7.23 -19.48
C LEU A 340 29.57 -8.26 -19.18
N SER A 341 29.47 -9.31 -20.01
CA SER A 341 28.50 -10.40 -19.82
C SER A 341 28.74 -11.18 -18.52
N PHE A 342 30.00 -11.48 -18.18
CA PHE A 342 30.34 -12.11 -16.90
C PHE A 342 29.91 -11.24 -15.71
N THR A 343 30.26 -9.94 -15.74
CA THR A 343 29.89 -9.02 -14.65
C THR A 343 28.38 -8.87 -14.52
N ALA A 344 27.66 -8.80 -15.64
CA ALA A 344 26.20 -8.73 -15.65
C ALA A 344 25.56 -9.99 -15.05
N GLN A 345 26.05 -11.19 -15.39
CA GLN A 345 25.58 -12.45 -14.82
C GLN A 345 25.84 -12.55 -13.31
N VAL A 346 26.98 -12.04 -12.84
CA VAL A 346 27.29 -11.98 -11.41
C VAL A 346 26.28 -11.09 -10.67
N PHE A 347 25.95 -9.92 -11.22
CA PHE A 347 24.94 -9.04 -10.63
C PHE A 347 23.53 -9.63 -10.67
N ASP A 348 23.14 -10.27 -11.78
CA ASP A 348 21.85 -10.94 -11.92
C ASP A 348 21.68 -12.11 -10.94
N THR A 349 22.76 -12.82 -10.63
CA THR A 349 22.73 -13.94 -9.68
C THR A 349 22.64 -13.47 -8.22
N ILE A 350 23.29 -12.35 -7.88
CA ILE A 350 23.41 -11.89 -6.48
C ILE A 350 22.27 -10.95 -6.09
N LEU A 351 21.87 -10.06 -6.99
CA LEU A 351 20.89 -9.03 -6.69
C LEU A 351 19.47 -9.55 -6.91
N PRO A 352 18.48 -9.04 -6.15
CA PRO A 352 17.09 -9.37 -6.42
C PRO A 352 16.70 -8.78 -7.78
N GLY A 353 16.08 -9.58 -8.65
CA GLY A 353 15.46 -9.08 -9.88
C GLY A 353 14.27 -8.19 -9.57
N LEU A 354 14.50 -6.91 -9.26
CA LEU A 354 13.44 -5.96 -8.90
C LEU A 354 12.57 -5.55 -10.10
N GLU A 355 13.07 -5.77 -11.32
CA GLU A 355 12.30 -5.59 -12.57
C GLU A 355 10.96 -6.33 -12.56
N PHE A 356 10.91 -7.54 -11.98
CA PHE A 356 9.67 -8.33 -11.95
C PHE A 356 8.56 -7.67 -11.12
N PHE A 357 8.91 -6.73 -10.25
CA PHE A 357 7.97 -5.93 -9.47
C PHE A 357 7.61 -4.60 -10.14
N ARG A 358 8.24 -4.26 -11.28
CA ARG A 358 7.85 -3.06 -12.02
C ARG A 358 6.49 -3.28 -12.65
N VAL A 359 5.62 -2.29 -12.52
CA VAL A 359 4.31 -2.26 -13.18
C VAL A 359 4.55 -2.12 -14.68
N GLY A 360 4.51 -3.25 -15.42
CA GLY A 360 4.83 -3.28 -16.85
C GLY A 360 3.70 -2.71 -17.74
N PRO A 361 3.96 -2.48 -19.04
CA PRO A 361 3.01 -1.84 -19.96
C PRO A 361 1.65 -2.54 -20.05
N ALA A 362 1.62 -3.87 -19.85
CA ALA A 362 0.41 -4.68 -19.88
C ALA A 362 -0.58 -4.35 -18.75
N LEU A 363 -0.09 -3.86 -17.60
CA LEU A 363 -0.90 -3.36 -16.48
C LEU A 363 -1.36 -1.93 -16.68
N VAL A 364 -0.59 -1.17 -17.45
CA VAL A 364 -0.77 0.27 -17.57
C VAL A 364 -1.70 0.64 -18.73
N ALA A 365 -1.69 -0.18 -19.79
CA ALA A 365 -2.47 0.02 -21.01
C ALA A 365 -3.92 -0.50 -20.95
N ASP A 366 -4.43 -0.90 -19.77
CA ASP A 366 -5.79 -1.45 -19.58
C ASP A 366 -6.15 -2.54 -20.61
N ALA A 367 -5.14 -3.35 -20.99
CA ALA A 367 -5.33 -4.43 -21.93
C ALA A 367 -6.28 -5.47 -21.32
N GLN A 368 -7.28 -5.92 -22.09
CA GLN A 368 -8.20 -6.99 -21.70
C GLN A 368 -7.44 -8.32 -21.58
N LEU A 369 -6.73 -8.49 -20.48
CA LEU A 369 -6.03 -9.74 -20.18
C LEU A 369 -7.04 -10.74 -19.62
N PRO A 370 -6.99 -12.00 -20.04
CA PRO A 370 -7.80 -13.04 -19.42
C PRO A 370 -7.48 -13.12 -17.92
N LEU A 371 -8.53 -13.08 -17.08
CA LEU A 371 -8.41 -12.97 -15.61
C LEU A 371 -7.52 -14.06 -14.99
N VAL A 372 -7.58 -15.29 -15.52
CA VAL A 372 -6.87 -16.43 -14.92
C VAL A 372 -5.35 -16.36 -15.13
N PRO A 373 -4.80 -16.23 -16.36
CA PRO A 373 -3.36 -16.03 -16.56
C PRO A 373 -2.81 -14.82 -15.81
N TYR A 374 -3.60 -13.74 -15.74
CA TYR A 374 -3.23 -12.53 -15.05
C TYR A 374 -3.10 -12.72 -13.54
N LEU A 375 -4.06 -13.40 -12.89
CA LEU A 375 -3.97 -13.75 -11.47
C LEU A 375 -2.78 -14.67 -11.17
N ILE A 376 -2.49 -15.64 -12.06
CA ILE A 376 -1.34 -16.52 -11.91
C ILE A 376 -0.03 -15.72 -11.94
N TYR A 377 0.09 -14.76 -12.85
CA TYR A 377 1.24 -13.87 -12.91
C TYR A 377 1.41 -13.08 -11.61
N ILE A 378 0.34 -12.44 -11.12
CA ILE A 378 0.40 -11.67 -9.87
C ILE A 378 0.85 -12.53 -8.69
N LEU A 379 0.25 -13.71 -8.55
CA LEU A 379 0.60 -14.64 -7.47
C LEU A 379 2.04 -15.14 -7.59
N SER A 380 2.55 -15.37 -8.80
CA SER A 380 3.92 -15.80 -9.03
C SER A 380 4.94 -14.74 -8.61
N VAL A 381 4.69 -13.47 -8.93
CA VAL A 381 5.52 -12.32 -8.53
C VAL A 381 5.48 -12.14 -7.01
N ALA A 382 4.29 -12.21 -6.41
CA ALA A 382 4.15 -12.13 -4.96
C ALA A 382 4.88 -13.27 -4.24
N PHE A 383 4.80 -14.49 -4.78
CA PHE A 383 5.51 -15.66 -4.25
C PHE A 383 7.02 -15.51 -4.35
N TYR A 384 7.52 -15.01 -5.49
CA TYR A 384 8.92 -14.66 -5.67
C TYR A 384 9.39 -13.64 -4.61
N GLY A 385 8.61 -12.57 -4.37
CA GLY A 385 8.89 -11.60 -3.31
C GLY A 385 8.95 -12.22 -1.91
N MET A 386 8.00 -13.09 -1.57
CA MET A 386 8.00 -13.79 -0.27
C MET A 386 9.23 -14.68 -0.08
N ILE A 387 9.69 -15.39 -1.12
CA ILE A 387 10.91 -16.20 -1.06
C ILE A 387 12.12 -15.32 -0.77
N TYR A 388 12.31 -14.24 -1.55
CA TYR A 388 13.45 -13.34 -1.36
C TYR A 388 13.45 -12.68 0.02
N THR A 389 12.29 -12.21 0.49
CA THR A 389 12.12 -11.71 1.85
C THR A 389 12.50 -12.75 2.90
N SER A 390 12.07 -14.00 2.72
CA SER A 390 12.40 -15.09 3.65
C SER A 390 13.90 -15.37 3.69
N VAL A 391 14.55 -15.44 2.52
CA VAL A 391 16.01 -15.64 2.41
C VAL A 391 16.77 -14.47 3.07
N ALA A 392 16.38 -13.22 2.80
CA ALA A 392 17.00 -12.05 3.40
C ALA A 392 16.84 -12.03 4.93
N LEU A 393 15.67 -12.39 5.45
CA LEU A 393 15.44 -12.49 6.89
C LEU A 393 16.22 -13.63 7.54
N LEU A 394 16.31 -14.79 6.89
CA LEU A 394 17.14 -15.90 7.37
C LEU A 394 18.60 -15.49 7.47
N PHE A 395 19.12 -14.80 6.46
CA PHE A 395 20.46 -14.23 6.49
C PHE A 395 20.65 -13.25 7.66
N GLY A 396 19.69 -12.35 7.88
CA GLY A 396 19.70 -11.43 9.02
C GLY A 396 19.64 -12.12 10.38
N LEU A 397 18.89 -13.23 10.49
CA LEU A 397 18.83 -14.03 11.71
C LEU A 397 20.17 -14.70 12.02
N VAL A 398 20.86 -15.26 11.02
CA VAL A 398 22.20 -15.84 11.17
C VAL A 398 23.19 -14.76 11.64
N LEU A 399 23.21 -13.60 10.96
CA LEU A 399 24.07 -12.48 11.34
C LEU A 399 23.84 -11.99 12.78
N PHE A 400 22.59 -12.06 13.26
CA PHE A 400 22.19 -11.63 14.59
C PHE A 400 22.51 -12.66 15.69
N GLU A 401 22.46 -13.95 15.38
CA GLU A 401 22.86 -15.02 16.31
C GLU A 401 24.36 -14.96 16.60
N ASP A 402 25.18 -14.75 15.58
CA ASP A 402 26.64 -14.64 15.68
C ASP A 402 27.12 -13.32 16.34
N ARG A 403 26.20 -12.44 16.73
CA ARG A 403 26.55 -11.19 17.40
C ARG A 403 26.55 -11.42 18.90
N ASP A 404 27.76 -11.50 19.46
CA ASP A 404 27.97 -11.48 20.92
C ASP A 404 27.48 -10.14 21.46
N LEU A 405 26.32 -10.16 22.11
CA LEU A 405 25.73 -9.01 22.81
C LEU A 405 26.22 -8.95 24.27
N ALA A 406 27.48 -9.33 24.50
CA ALA A 406 28.12 -9.35 25.82
C ALA A 406 28.70 -7.98 26.19
#